data_AF-A0A937U233-F1
#
_entry.id   AF-A0A937U233-F1
#
_cell.length_a   1.000
_cell.length_b   1.000
_cell.length_c   1.000
_cell.angle_alpha   90.00
_cell.angle_beta   90.00
_cell.angle_gamma   90.00
#
_symmetry.space_group_name_H-M   'P 1'
#
loop_
_entity.id
_entity.type
_entity.pdbx_description
1 polymer ?
#
loop_
_entity_poly.entity_id
_entity_poly.type
_entity_poly.pdbx_seq_one_letter_code
_entity_poly.pdbx_strand_id
1 'polypeptide(L)' 'MRGQLAVKVNCQEHRKSMELLGLKLKLKEVSTDQKERDEIERRIMALEKDLKLD' A
#
# COMPACT_ATOMS: atom_id res chain seq x y z
N MET A 1 16.12 10.62 -32.35
CA MET A 1 15.66 11.20 -31.07
C MET A 1 15.32 10.07 -30.12
N ARG A 2 16.12 9.84 -29.07
CA ARG A 2 15.80 8.81 -28.05
C ARG A 2 14.90 9.45 -27.01
N GLY A 3 13.61 9.11 -27.04
CA GLY A 3 12.65 9.51 -26.02
C GLY A 3 13.00 8.83 -24.69
N GLN A 4 13.51 9.60 -23.74
CA GLN A 4 13.64 9.16 -22.36
C GLN A 4 12.26 9.30 -21.72
N LEU A 5 11.50 8.19 -21.67
CA LEU A 5 10.33 8.09 -20.81
C LEU A 5 10.84 8.03 -19.37
N ALA A 6 11.01 9.20 -18.75
CA ALA A 6 11.22 9.29 -17.32
C ALA A 6 9.98 8.71 -16.63
N VAL A 7 10.09 7.49 -16.10
CA VAL A 7 9.11 6.98 -15.14
C VAL A 7 9.18 7.94 -13.96
N LYS A 8 8.25 8.91 -13.91
CA LYS A 8 8.04 9.77 -12.74
C LYS A 8 7.55 8.85 -11.63
N VAL A 9 8.46 8.18 -10.95
CA VAL A 9 8.14 7.49 -9.70
C VAL A 9 7.72 8.58 -8.75
N ASN A 10 6.41 8.67 -8.50
CA ASN A 10 5.91 9.56 -7.48
C ASN A 10 6.37 8.96 -6.14
N CYS A 11 7.43 9.53 -5.55
CA CYS A 11 7.99 9.06 -4.29
C CYS A 11 6.97 9.01 -3.14
N GLN A 12 5.86 9.75 -3.26
CA GLN A 12 4.76 9.70 -2.31
C GLN A 12 3.87 8.47 -2.53
N GLU A 13 3.49 8.19 -3.78
CA GLU A 13 2.77 6.95 -4.14
C GLU A 13 3.64 5.73 -3.83
N HIS A 14 4.93 5.75 -4.15
CA HIS A 14 5.84 4.65 -3.85
C HIS A 14 5.90 4.33 -2.34
N ARG A 15 5.94 5.37 -1.49
CA ARG A 15 5.88 5.19 -0.03
C ARG A 15 4.56 4.57 0.42
N LYS A 16 3.44 5.07 -0.09
CA LYS A 16 2.11 4.52 0.20
C LYS A 16 1.98 3.06 -0.26
N SER A 17 2.53 2.71 -1.42
CA SER A 17 2.53 1.33 -1.92
C SER A 17 3.37 0.40 -1.05
N MET A 18 4.52 0.87 -0.53
CA MET A 18 5.33 0.10 0.42
C MET A 18 4.63 -0.08 1.77
N GLU A 19 3.93 0.95 2.28
CA GLU A 19 3.10 0.83 3.48
C GLU A 19 1.96 -0.17 3.26
N LEU A 20 1.25 -0.08 2.13
CA LEU A 20 0.18 -0.99 1.75
C LEU A 20 0.67 -2.45 1.71
N LEU A 21 1.83 -2.70 1.11
CA LEU A 21 2.44 -4.02 1.05
C LEU A 21 2.76 -4.56 2.46
N GLY A 22 3.35 -3.72 3.33
CA GLY A 22 3.66 -4.10 4.71
C GLY A 22 2.41 -4.47 5.51
N LEU A 23 1.33 -3.70 5.36
CA LEU A 23 0.04 -3.97 6.01
C LEU A 23 -0.59 -5.29 5.50
N LYS A 24 -0.55 -5.54 4.19
CA LYS A 24 -1.04 -6.80 3.60
C LYS A 24 -0.23 -8.01 4.06
N LEU A 25 1.09 -7.86 4.23
CA LEU A 25 1.93 -8.91 4.79
C LEU A 25 1.58 -9.19 6.25
N LYS A 26 1.39 -8.14 7.04
CA LYS A 26 1.01 -8.26 8.44
C LYS A 26 -0.32 -8.99 8.62
N LEU A 27 -1.33 -8.72 7.78
CA LEU A 27 -2.60 -9.46 7.79
C LEU A 27 -2.48 -10.98 7.52
N LYS A 28 -1.48 -11.36 6.74
CA LYS A 28 -1.18 -12.77 6.41
C LYS A 28 -0.46 -13.49 7.55
N GLU A 29 0.10 -12.77 8.52
CA GLU A 29 0.70 -13.40 9.69
C GLU A 29 -0.39 -14.05 10.55
N VAL A 30 -0.14 -15.29 10.97
CA VAL A 30 -1.12 -16.14 11.68
C VAL A 30 -1.43 -15.60 13.08
N SER A 31 -0.60 -14.71 13.61
CA SER A 31 -0.68 -14.18 14.98
C SER A 31 -1.36 -12.81 15.10
N THR A 32 -1.97 -12.27 14.04
CA THR A 32 -2.65 -10.97 14.12
C THR A 32 -4.03 -11.13 14.75
N ASP A 33 -4.22 -10.51 15.92
CA ASP A 33 -5.50 -10.48 16.64
C ASP A 33 -6.61 -9.82 15.81
N GLN A 34 -7.86 -10.22 16.00
CA GLN A 34 -9.00 -9.71 15.21
C GLN A 34 -9.11 -8.18 15.22
N LYS A 35 -8.88 -7.55 16.38
CA LYS A 35 -8.90 -6.09 16.50
C LYS A 35 -7.80 -5.43 15.65
N GLU A 36 -6.61 -6.01 15.65
CA GLU A 36 -5.49 -5.51 14.87
C GLU A 36 -5.74 -5.74 13.36
N ARG A 37 -6.38 -6.86 12.98
CA ARG A 37 -6.84 -7.10 11.60
C ARG A 37 -7.80 -6.01 11.13
N ASP A 38 -8.82 -5.69 11.91
CA ASP A 38 -9.83 -4.67 11.56
C ASP A 38 -9.21 -3.27 11.42
N GLU A 39 -8.15 -2.97 12.19
CA GLU A 39 -7.40 -1.71 12.09
C GLU A 39 -6.50 -1.69 10.84
N ILE A 40 -5.83 -2.81 10.54
CA ILE A 40 -5.00 -2.96 9.36
C ILE A 40 -5.84 -2.89 8.08
N GLU A 41 -6.99 -3.56 8.03
CA GLU A 41 -7.92 -3.50 6.89
C GLU A 41 -8.43 -2.08 6.63
N ARG A 42 -8.77 -1.34 7.69
CA ARG A 42 -9.17 0.07 7.55
C ARG A 42 -8.06 0.94 6.95
N ARG A 43 -6.80 0.73 7.34
CA ARG A 43 -5.65 1.45 6.75
C ARG A 43 -5.37 1.02 5.31
N ILE A 44 -5.52 -0.26 5.00
CA ILE A 44 -5.40 -0.80 3.63
C ILE A 44 -6.43 -0.14 2.71
N MET A 45 -7.70 -0.10 3.10
CA MET A 45 -8.77 0.55 2.30
C MET A 45 -8.49 2.04 2.07
N ALA A 46 -7.97 2.76 3.07
CA ALA A 46 -7.61 4.16 2.91
C ALA A 46 -6.45 4.35 1.92
N LEU A 47 -5.41 3.52 2.03
CA LEU A 47 -4.25 3.56 1.13
C LEU A 47 -4.59 3.16 -0.30
N GLU A 48 -5.48 2.18 -0.50
CA GLU A 48 -5.95 1.75 -1.82
C GLU A 48 -6.73 2.87 -2.53
N LYS A 49 -7.62 3.56 -1.81
CA LYS A 49 -8.31 4.76 -2.34
C LYS A 49 -7.34 5.88 -2.68
N ASP A 50 -6.36 6.13 -1.82
CA ASP A 50 -5.33 7.16 -2.02
C ASP A 50 -4.44 6.87 -3.23
N LEU A 51 -4.17 5.59 -3.50
CA LEU A 51 -3.38 5.11 -4.63
C LEU A 51 -4.22 4.87 -5.89
N LYS A 52 -5.56 4.98 -5.80
CA LYS A 52 -6.50 4.69 -6.89
C LYS A 52 -6.30 3.29 -7.47
N LEU A 53 -5.99 2.32 -6.60
CA LEU A 53 -5.80 0.91 -6.96
C LEU A 53 -7.12 0.13 -6.99
N ASP A 54 -8.16 0.69 -6.34
CA ASP A 54 -9.53 0.19 -6.24
C ASP A 54 -10.52 1.36 -6.33
#